data_AF-A0A2V7WGW4-F1
#
_entry.id   AF-A0A2V7WGW4-F1
#
_cell.length_a   1.000
_cell.length_b   1.000
_cell.length_c   1.000
_cell.angle_alpha   90.00
_cell.angle_beta   90.00
_cell.angle_gamma   90.00
#
_symmetry.space_group_name_H-M   'P 1'
#
loop_
_entity.id
_entity.type
_entity.pdbx_description
1 polymer ?
#
loop_
_entity_poly.entity_id
_entity_poly.type
_entity_poly.pdbx_seq_one_letter_code
_entity_poly.pdbx_strand_id
1 'polypeptide(L)'
;FTRTPAHREHALEMGAVWAGGSEDDPGILLDAAASFAPAGAVIPQALRRLERGGTLAVNAIHMTPIPSFDFELLSGERAVRSVTNFTRQDALEFLDLAARIPLEPETHEFPLRAANEALSKVKRGQVRGAAVLVIRN
;
A
#
# COMPACT_ATOMS: atom_id res chain seq x y z
N PHE A 1 -6.57 4.62 1.24
CA PHE A 1 -6.37 5.81 2.09
C PHE A 1 -4.98 6.39 1.88
N THR A 2 -4.84 7.72 1.85
CA THR A 2 -3.53 8.39 1.92
C THR A 2 -3.66 9.80 2.52
N ARG A 3 -2.58 10.25 3.18
CA ARG A 3 -2.59 11.46 4.02
C ARG A 3 -2.39 12.76 3.25
N THR A 4 -1.72 12.72 2.10
CA THR A 4 -1.35 13.94 1.36
C THR A 4 -2.22 14.10 0.10
N PRO A 5 -2.62 15.34 -0.26
CA PRO A 5 -3.37 15.60 -1.49
C PRO A 5 -2.67 15.07 -2.74
N ALA A 6 -1.34 15.28 -2.85
CA ALA A 6 -0.55 14.80 -3.99
C ALA A 6 -0.63 13.28 -4.20
N HIS A 7 -0.61 12.48 -3.12
CA HIS A 7 -0.78 11.02 -3.25
C HIS A 7 -2.22 10.62 -3.55
N ARG A 8 -3.23 11.43 -3.18
CA ARG A 8 -4.63 11.17 -3.55
C ARG A 8 -4.84 11.38 -5.04
N GLU A 9 -4.35 12.52 -5.55
CA GLU A 9 -4.36 12.84 -6.97
C GLU A 9 -3.65 11.74 -7.78
N HIS A 10 -2.44 11.37 -7.37
CA HIS A 10 -1.71 10.28 -8.01
C HIS A 10 -2.47 8.94 -7.98
N ALA A 11 -3.15 8.60 -6.88
CA ALA A 11 -3.97 7.38 -6.84
C ALA A 11 -5.12 7.42 -7.84
N LEU A 12 -5.77 8.57 -8.02
CA LEU A 12 -6.83 8.76 -9.01
C LEU A 12 -6.27 8.67 -10.45
N GLU A 13 -5.11 9.27 -10.72
CA GLU A 13 -4.39 9.13 -12.00
C GLU A 13 -4.11 7.65 -12.34
N MET A 14 -3.78 6.84 -11.33
CA MET A 14 -3.53 5.40 -11.47
C MET A 14 -4.81 4.54 -11.56
N GLY A 15 -6.00 5.17 -11.63
CA GLY A 15 -7.27 4.47 -11.82
C GLY A 15 -8.02 4.10 -10.54
N ALA A 16 -7.62 4.64 -9.37
CA ALA A 16 -8.45 4.49 -8.18
C ALA A 16 -9.81 5.19 -8.40
N VAL A 17 -10.90 4.48 -8.12
CA VAL A 17 -12.26 5.04 -8.21
C VAL A 17 -12.55 6.05 -7.09
N TRP A 18 -11.76 6.01 -6.02
CA TRP A 18 -11.87 6.91 -4.87
C TRP A 18 -10.52 7.08 -4.17
N ALA A 19 -10.24 8.29 -3.68
CA ALA A 19 -9.04 8.59 -2.89
C ALA A 19 -9.32 9.59 -1.76
N GLY A 20 -9.14 9.15 -0.51
CA GLY A 20 -9.29 9.98 0.69
C GLY A 20 -8.32 9.59 1.81
N GLY A 21 -8.40 10.32 2.93
CA GLY A 21 -7.77 10.01 4.20
C GLY A 21 -8.37 8.77 4.86
N SER A 22 -7.75 8.31 5.95
CA SER A 22 -8.25 7.15 6.71
C SER A 22 -9.56 7.42 7.45
N GLU A 23 -9.84 8.68 7.76
CA GLU A 23 -11.07 9.10 8.43
C GLU A 23 -12.23 9.36 7.46
N ASP A 24 -11.93 9.51 6.17
CA ASP A 24 -12.93 9.84 5.16
C ASP A 24 -13.83 8.61 4.88
N ASP A 25 -15.09 8.88 4.51
CA ASP A 25 -16.06 7.84 4.17
C ASP A 25 -16.15 7.67 2.64
N PRO A 26 -15.78 6.51 2.07
CA PRO A 26 -15.97 6.25 0.65
C PRO A 26 -17.43 5.98 0.26
N GLY A 27 -18.36 5.89 1.23
CA GLY A 27 -19.78 5.63 1.01
C GLY A 27 -20.15 4.17 0.77
N ILE A 28 -19.15 3.27 0.79
CA ILE A 28 -19.30 1.82 0.61
C ILE A 28 -18.42 1.06 1.61
N LEU A 29 -18.81 -0.17 1.94
CA LEU A 29 -17.94 -1.12 2.63
C LEU A 29 -17.06 -1.87 1.61
N LEU A 30 -15.90 -2.35 2.08
CA LEU A 30 -14.87 -3.00 1.30
C LEU A 30 -14.84 -4.50 1.60
N ASP A 31 -14.77 -5.34 0.56
CA ASP A 31 -14.61 -6.79 0.75
C ASP A 31 -13.23 -7.16 1.33
N ALA A 32 -12.21 -6.36 1.02
CA ALA A 32 -10.86 -6.54 1.51
C ALA A 32 -10.08 -5.22 1.52
N ALA A 33 -9.00 -5.17 2.30
CA ALA A 33 -8.10 -4.04 2.36
C ALA A 33 -6.64 -4.49 2.48
N ALA A 34 -5.73 -3.73 1.87
CA ALA A 34 -4.29 -3.87 2.04
C ALA A 34 -3.70 -2.56 2.58
N SER A 35 -2.90 -2.65 3.65
CA SER A 35 -2.23 -1.49 4.26
C SER A 35 -0.71 -1.58 4.10
N PHE A 36 -0.15 -0.52 3.51
CA PHE A 36 1.29 -0.27 3.42
C PHE A 36 1.74 0.86 4.35
N ALA A 37 0.82 1.48 5.08
CA ALA A 37 1.11 2.64 5.91
C ALA A 37 1.82 2.20 7.20
N PRO A 38 2.93 2.83 7.60
CA PRO A 38 3.63 2.55 8.86
C PRO A 38 2.94 3.19 10.08
N ALA A 39 1.60 3.30 10.06
CA ALA A 39 0.80 3.99 11.05
C ALA A 39 -0.30 3.07 11.61
N GLY A 40 -0.11 2.60 12.84
CA GLY A 40 -1.04 1.68 13.51
C GLY A 40 -2.46 2.23 13.66
N ALA A 41 -2.63 3.55 13.71
CA ALA A 41 -3.95 4.21 13.73
C ALA A 41 -4.79 3.93 12.46
N VAL A 42 -4.17 3.50 11.35
CA VAL A 42 -4.90 3.12 10.13
C VAL A 42 -5.65 1.80 10.31
N ILE A 43 -5.23 0.93 11.24
CA ILE A 43 -5.82 -0.41 11.40
C ILE A 43 -7.29 -0.35 11.82
N PRO A 44 -7.70 0.36 12.90
CA PRO A 44 -9.12 0.46 13.25
C PRO A 44 -9.95 1.18 12.18
N GLN A 45 -9.36 2.15 11.47
CA GLN A 45 -10.03 2.86 10.39
C GLN A 45 -10.36 1.94 9.22
N ALA A 46 -9.38 1.13 8.79
CA ALA A 46 -9.59 0.15 7.73
C ALA A 46 -10.60 -0.92 8.15
N LEU A 47 -10.53 -1.43 9.38
CA LEU A 47 -11.49 -2.40 9.91
C LEU A 47 -12.93 -1.88 9.88
N ARG A 48 -13.17 -0.62 10.25
CA ARG A 48 -14.50 0.01 10.17
C ARG A 48 -15.09 0.03 8.78
N ARG A 49 -14.25 0.01 7.74
CA ARG A 49 -14.67 0.06 6.34
C ARG A 49 -14.76 -1.32 5.71
N LEU A 50 -14.46 -2.41 6.44
CA LEU A 50 -14.63 -3.76 5.92
C LEU A 50 -16.08 -4.23 6.06
N GLU A 51 -16.56 -4.89 5.03
CA GLU A 51 -17.78 -5.69 5.09
C GLU A 51 -17.57 -6.91 6.02
N ARG A 52 -18.67 -7.53 6.47
CA ARG A 52 -18.60 -8.81 7.22
C ARG A 52 -17.83 -9.86 6.40
N GLY A 53 -16.95 -10.61 7.05
CA GLY A 53 -16.06 -11.59 6.41
C GLY A 53 -14.82 -10.98 5.75
N GLY A 54 -14.70 -9.65 5.71
CA GLY A 54 -13.59 -8.98 5.01
C GLY A 54 -12.23 -9.15 5.69
N THR A 55 -11.16 -9.07 4.91
CA THR A 55 -9.77 -9.21 5.41
C THR A 55 -8.96 -7.92 5.22
N LEU A 56 -8.30 -7.49 6.29
CA LEU A 56 -7.24 -6.48 6.27
C LEU A 56 -5.86 -7.16 6.30
N ALA A 57 -5.12 -7.06 5.19
CA ALA A 57 -3.73 -7.49 5.11
C ALA A 57 -2.77 -6.32 5.38
N VAL A 58 -1.84 -6.49 6.32
CA VAL A 58 -0.90 -5.44 6.75
C VAL A 58 0.52 -5.81 6.35
N ASN A 59 1.11 -5.05 5.43
CA ASN A 59 2.47 -5.28 4.92
C ASN A 59 3.55 -4.42 5.60
N ALA A 60 3.18 -3.51 6.51
CA ALA A 60 4.14 -2.68 7.22
C ALA A 60 4.89 -3.49 8.29
N ILE A 61 6.18 -3.75 8.06
CA ILE A 61 7.06 -4.49 9.00
C ILE A 61 7.57 -3.63 10.17
N HIS A 62 7.55 -2.30 10.01
CA HIS A 62 7.86 -1.32 11.03
C HIS A 62 6.77 -0.26 11.03
N MET A 63 6.01 -0.19 12.13
CA MET A 63 4.91 0.76 12.28
C MET A 63 4.75 1.20 13.72
N THR A 64 4.05 2.31 13.92
CA THR A 64 3.62 2.72 15.27
C THR A 64 2.68 1.68 15.88
N PRO A 65 2.56 1.61 17.22
CA PRO A 65 1.60 0.71 17.86
C PRO A 65 0.18 0.87 17.30
N ILE A 66 -0.54 -0.24 17.21
CA ILE A 66 -1.97 -0.23 16.93
C ILE A 66 -2.67 0.28 18.20
N PRO A 67 -3.47 1.35 18.14
CA PRO A 67 -4.25 1.78 19.30
C PRO A 67 -5.30 0.72 19.64
N SER A 68 -5.77 0.68 20.88
CA SER A 68 -6.90 -0.18 21.25
C SER A 68 -8.13 0.16 20.43
N PHE A 69 -8.95 -0.85 20.13
CA PHE A 69 -10.21 -0.69 19.42
C PHE A 69 -11.23 -1.71 19.91
N ASP A 70 -12.51 -1.39 19.74
CA ASP A 70 -13.60 -2.26 20.20
C ASP A 70 -13.67 -3.55 19.38
N PHE A 71 -13.99 -4.66 20.06
CA PHE A 71 -14.09 -5.98 19.41
C PHE A 71 -15.13 -6.02 18.27
N GLU A 72 -16.12 -5.12 18.27
CA GLU A 72 -17.08 -4.96 17.18
C GLU A 72 -16.44 -4.66 15.82
N LEU A 73 -15.21 -4.14 15.78
CA LEU A 73 -14.47 -3.98 14.53
C LEU A 73 -13.97 -5.30 13.94
N LEU A 74 -13.93 -6.37 14.74
CA LEU A 74 -13.62 -7.74 14.30
C LEU A 74 -14.87 -8.63 14.24
N SER A 75 -15.96 -8.24 14.92
CA SER A 75 -17.22 -8.96 14.85
C SER A 75 -17.73 -9.03 13.41
N GLY A 76 -18.49 -10.09 13.10
CA GLY A 76 -18.90 -10.39 11.73
C GLY A 76 -17.80 -11.05 10.89
N GLU A 77 -16.93 -11.84 11.50
CA GLU A 77 -15.91 -12.68 10.81
C GLU A 77 -14.84 -11.89 10.06
N ARG A 78 -14.60 -10.63 10.45
CA ARG A 78 -13.52 -9.83 9.87
C ARG A 78 -12.17 -10.30 10.38
N ALA A 79 -11.16 -10.29 9.52
CA ALA A 79 -9.82 -10.72 9.84
C ALA A 79 -8.79 -9.59 9.68
N VAL A 80 -7.81 -9.54 10.58
CA VAL A 80 -6.58 -8.77 10.40
C VAL A 80 -5.42 -9.75 10.36
N ARG A 81 -4.55 -9.62 9.36
CA ARG A 81 -3.35 -10.45 9.25
C ARG A 81 -2.15 -9.62 8.86
N SER A 82 -1.01 -9.93 9.43
CA SER A 82 0.27 -9.47 8.89
C SER A 82 0.59 -10.27 7.63
N VAL A 83 1.30 -9.61 6.71
CA VAL A 83 1.96 -10.25 5.58
C VAL A 83 3.40 -9.74 5.59
N THR A 84 4.35 -10.67 5.51
CA THR A 84 5.76 -10.34 5.42
C THR A 84 6.36 -11.16 4.30
N ASN A 85 6.80 -10.48 3.25
CA ASN A 85 7.47 -11.09 2.11
C ASN A 85 6.60 -12.10 1.33
N PHE A 86 7.21 -12.84 0.43
CA PHE A 86 6.61 -13.85 -0.41
C PHE A 86 7.60 -15.00 -0.64
N THR A 87 7.10 -16.20 -0.97
CA THR A 87 7.93 -17.35 -1.31
C THR A 87 8.46 -17.22 -2.74
N ARG A 88 9.47 -18.01 -3.10
CA ARG A 88 9.94 -18.08 -4.49
C ARG A 88 8.81 -18.42 -5.47
N GLN A 89 7.91 -19.30 -5.07
CA GLN A 89 6.79 -19.74 -5.90
C GLN A 89 5.82 -18.57 -6.14
N ASP A 90 5.45 -17.83 -5.10
CA ASP A 90 4.63 -16.62 -5.22
C ASP A 90 5.25 -15.59 -6.19
N ALA A 91 6.58 -15.44 -6.16
CA ALA A 91 7.30 -14.54 -7.05
C ALA A 91 7.14 -14.92 -8.53
N LEU A 92 7.31 -16.22 -8.83
CA LEU A 92 7.19 -16.74 -10.19
C LEU A 92 5.76 -16.60 -10.69
N GLU A 93 4.78 -16.97 -9.86
CA GLU A 93 3.35 -16.84 -10.20
C GLU A 93 2.94 -15.39 -10.42
N PHE A 94 3.44 -14.47 -9.59
CA PHE A 94 3.21 -13.04 -9.77
C PHE A 94 3.84 -12.50 -11.05
N LEU A 95 5.09 -12.86 -11.37
CA LEU A 95 5.75 -12.43 -12.61
C LEU A 95 5.03 -12.97 -13.86
N ASP A 96 4.60 -14.23 -13.81
CA ASP A 96 3.80 -14.84 -14.88
C ASP A 96 2.46 -14.12 -15.05
N LEU A 97 1.80 -13.75 -13.95
CA LEU A 97 0.57 -12.95 -14.00
C LEU A 97 0.86 -11.55 -14.54
N ALA A 98 1.89 -10.88 -14.03
CA ALA A 98 2.30 -9.53 -14.40
C ALA A 98 2.59 -9.39 -15.90
N ALA A 99 3.12 -10.43 -16.54
CA ALA A 99 3.33 -10.46 -17.98
C ALA A 99 2.02 -10.55 -18.81
N ARG A 100 0.91 -10.97 -18.19
CA ARG A 100 -0.40 -11.17 -18.83
C ARG A 100 -1.40 -10.04 -18.58
N ILE A 101 -1.19 -9.24 -17.53
CA ILE A 101 -2.05 -8.09 -17.20
C ILE A 101 -1.32 -6.78 -17.55
N PRO A 102 -2.05 -5.70 -17.90
CA PRO A 102 -1.45 -4.42 -18.27
C PRO A 102 -0.92 -3.68 -17.02
N LEU A 103 0.15 -4.18 -16.42
CA LEU A 103 0.87 -3.45 -15.37
C LEU A 103 1.77 -2.40 -16.01
N GLU A 104 1.57 -1.14 -15.65
CA GLU A 104 2.41 -0.01 -16.05
C GLU A 104 3.02 0.65 -14.79
N PRO A 105 4.12 0.09 -14.23
CA PRO A 105 4.78 0.71 -13.08
C PRO A 105 5.42 2.04 -13.48
N GLU A 106 5.09 3.12 -12.76
CA GLU A 106 5.82 4.38 -12.90
C GLU A 106 7.22 4.20 -12.27
N THR A 107 8.27 4.40 -13.06
CA THR A 107 9.66 4.27 -12.61
C THR A 107 10.49 5.49 -12.97
N HIS A 108 11.44 5.80 -12.09
CA HIS A 108 12.43 6.85 -12.29
C HIS A 108 13.82 6.23 -12.24
N GLU A 109 14.48 6.18 -13.39
CA GLU A 109 15.80 5.61 -13.51
C GLU A 109 16.88 6.57 -13.01
N PHE A 110 17.85 6.02 -12.27
CA PHE A 110 19.05 6.72 -11.83
C PHE A 110 20.27 5.85 -12.17
N PRO A 111 21.38 6.43 -12.65
CA PRO A 111 22.61 5.67 -12.77
C PRO A 111 23.12 5.28 -11.37
N LEU A 112 23.81 4.14 -11.24
CA LEU A 112 24.33 3.68 -9.95
C LEU A 112 25.12 4.75 -9.18
N ARG A 113 25.92 5.58 -9.87
CA ARG A 113 26.68 6.69 -9.28
C ARG A 113 25.82 7.77 -8.59
N ALA A 114 24.54 7.84 -8.91
CA ALA A 114 23.58 8.79 -8.34
C ALA A 114 22.74 8.18 -7.20
N ALA A 115 23.13 7.02 -6.66
CA ALA A 115 22.37 6.34 -5.61
C ALA A 115 22.03 7.23 -4.39
N ASN A 116 22.98 8.05 -3.93
CA ASN A 116 22.74 8.96 -2.80
C ASN A 116 21.72 10.05 -3.13
N GLU A 117 21.68 10.52 -4.37
CA GLU A 117 20.66 11.45 -4.84
C GLU A 117 19.28 10.78 -4.88
N ALA A 118 19.20 9.58 -5.46
CA ALA A 118 17.97 8.79 -5.52
C ALA A 118 17.39 8.54 -4.11
N LEU A 119 18.23 8.08 -3.17
CA LEU A 119 17.84 7.88 -1.77
C LEU A 119 17.36 9.18 -1.10
N SER A 120 18.03 10.31 -1.37
CA SER A 120 17.63 11.61 -0.84
C SER A 120 16.27 12.07 -1.39
N LYS A 121 16.00 11.82 -2.68
CA LYS A 121 14.69 12.11 -3.29
C LYS A 121 13.59 11.22 -2.70
N VAL A 122 13.85 9.91 -2.53
CA VAL A 122 12.92 8.97 -1.87
C VAL A 122 12.59 9.43 -0.45
N LYS A 123 13.61 9.77 0.34
CA LYS A 123 13.44 10.25 1.73
C LYS A 123 12.59 11.53 1.82
N ARG A 124 12.65 12.40 0.81
CA ARG A 124 11.86 13.63 0.72
C ARG A 124 10.50 13.44 0.04
N GLY A 125 10.13 12.23 -0.37
CA GLY A 125 8.89 11.97 -1.10
C GLY A 125 8.85 12.63 -2.49
N GLN A 126 10.01 12.81 -3.12
CA GLN A 126 10.17 13.49 -4.42
C GLN A 126 10.24 12.51 -5.60
N VAL A 127 9.91 11.23 -5.38
CA VAL A 127 9.85 10.21 -6.42
C VAL A 127 8.41 9.76 -6.53
N ARG A 128 7.84 9.86 -7.74
CA ARG A 128 6.58 9.20 -8.09
C ARG A 128 6.90 7.77 -8.52
N GLY A 129 6.10 6.79 -8.06
CA GLY A 129 6.39 5.38 -8.29
C GLY A 129 7.71 4.92 -7.66
N ALA A 130 8.52 4.16 -8.40
CA ALA A 130 9.75 3.54 -7.90
C ALA A 130 11.04 4.21 -8.44
N ALA A 131 12.02 4.46 -7.57
CA ALA A 131 13.37 4.81 -8.01
C ALA A 131 14.16 3.55 -8.35
N VAL A 132 14.68 3.46 -9.57
CA VAL A 132 15.39 2.28 -10.09
C VAL A 132 16.85 2.65 -10.37
N LEU A 133 17.78 1.93 -9.74
CA LEU A 133 19.20 2.06 -10.07
C LEU A 133 19.53 1.20 -11.28
N VAL A 134 19.95 1.84 -12.37
CA VAL A 134 20.38 1.15 -13.57
C VAL A 134 21.88 0.88 -13.49
N ILE A 135 22.22 -0.40 -13.45
CA ILE A 135 23.58 -0.90 -13.55
C ILE A 135 23.82 -1.17 -15.03
N ARG A 136 24.32 -0.16 -15.76
CA ARG A 136 24.84 -0.39 -17.11
C ARG A 136 26.24 -0.98 -16.95
N ASN A 137 26.45 -2.16 -17.52
CA ASN A 137 27.79 -2.73 -17.73
C ASN A 137 28.56 -1.90 -18.77
#